data_AF-A0A7W8G051-F1
#
_entry.id   AF-A0A7W8G051-F1
#
_cell.length_a   1.000
_cell.length_b   1.000
_cell.length_c   1.000
_cell.angle_alpha   90.00
_cell.angle_beta   90.00
_cell.angle_gamma   90.00
#
_symmetry.space_group_name_H-M   'P 1'
#
loop_
_entity.id
_entity.type
_entity.pdbx_description
1 polymer ?
#
loop_
_entity_poly.entity_id
_entity_poly.type
_entity_poly.pdbx_seq_one_letter_code
_entity_poly.pdbx_strand_id
1 'polypeptide(L)'
;MNPCLRLLQVLGLMVSATAAHAAIVVTPPAPLPGQPVRIALVEQYTSAAAVTSASITRDGNGFVIEQAVEVTCALPAAPVLTSSFDVGSLAPGDYEVVANIVRTPTTPDCIVENATQEATFSIASQATASSPAIVPVSGPAGLAALATLLAMLAAFRIRHASAARRIARK
;
A
#
# COMPACT_ATOMS: atom_id res chain seq x y z
N MET A 1 -7.44 36.95 57.40
CA MET A 1 -7.50 35.53 56.97
C MET A 1 -8.26 35.50 55.65
N ASN A 2 -7.56 35.36 54.53
CA ASN A 2 -8.13 35.48 53.18
C ASN A 2 -8.58 34.10 52.67
N PRO A 3 -9.88 33.85 52.47
CA PRO A 3 -10.38 32.59 51.92
C PRO A 3 -10.23 32.46 50.39
N CYS A 4 -9.67 33.46 49.71
CA CYS A 4 -9.61 33.51 48.24
C CYS A 4 -8.46 32.70 47.61
N LEU A 5 -7.59 32.06 48.42
CA LEU A 5 -6.35 31.42 47.93
C LEU A 5 -6.38 29.87 47.95
N ARG A 6 -7.55 29.24 48.13
CA ARG A 6 -7.69 27.77 48.12
C ARG A 6 -8.53 27.21 46.97
N LEU A 7 -9.02 28.05 46.07
CA LEU A 7 -9.82 27.62 44.91
C LEU A 7 -9.03 27.63 43.60
N LEU A 8 -7.71 27.45 43.66
CA LEU A 8 -6.82 27.51 42.49
C LEU A 8 -5.85 26.32 42.43
N GLN A 9 -6.29 25.12 42.85
CA GLN A 9 -5.43 23.92 42.86
C GLN A 9 -6.03 22.65 42.24
N VAL A 10 -7.23 22.68 41.64
CA VAL A 10 -7.77 21.49 40.98
C VAL A 10 -8.46 21.84 39.66
N LEU A 11 -7.75 22.54 38.78
CA LEU A 11 -8.04 22.50 37.36
C LEU A 11 -6.99 21.60 36.72
N GLY A 12 -7.14 20.29 36.92
CA GLY A 12 -6.35 19.28 36.23
C GLY A 12 -6.66 19.37 34.75
N LEU A 13 -5.78 20.02 33.99
CA LEU A 13 -5.79 19.99 32.54
C LEU A 13 -5.47 18.55 32.14
N MET A 14 -6.51 17.74 31.93
CA MET A 14 -6.37 16.42 31.32
C MET A 14 -5.88 16.64 29.89
N VAL A 15 -4.57 16.58 29.67
CA VAL A 15 -3.97 16.62 28.34
C VAL A 15 -4.10 15.21 27.77
N SER A 16 -5.17 14.97 27.01
CA SER A 16 -5.37 13.74 26.27
C SER A 16 -4.42 13.69 25.07
N ALA A 17 -3.54 12.71 25.02
CA ALA A 17 -2.81 12.38 23.79
C ALA A 17 -3.61 11.37 23.00
N THR A 18 -4.33 11.83 21.98
CA THR A 18 -4.93 10.95 20.99
C THR A 18 -3.97 10.79 19.80
N ALA A 19 -3.87 9.57 19.28
CA ALA A 19 -3.34 9.37 17.94
C ALA A 19 -4.25 10.14 16.97
N ALA A 20 -3.67 10.97 16.11
CA ALA A 20 -4.45 11.78 15.18
C ALA A 20 -5.09 10.91 14.09
N HIS A 21 -4.31 9.98 13.52
CA HIS A 21 -4.72 9.11 12.42
C HIS A 21 -3.88 7.82 12.41
N ALA A 22 -4.47 6.71 11.97
CA ALA A 22 -3.76 5.47 11.65
C ALA A 22 -4.28 4.92 10.30
N ALA A 23 -3.40 4.35 9.49
CA ALA A 23 -3.74 3.83 8.16
C ALA A 23 -2.92 2.58 7.82
N ILE A 24 -3.56 1.63 7.13
CA ILE A 24 -2.90 0.47 6.55
C ILE A 24 -2.65 0.75 5.07
N VAL A 25 -1.42 0.54 4.62
CA VAL A 25 -0.98 0.77 3.24
C VAL A 25 -0.45 -0.54 2.66
N VAL A 26 -1.03 -0.97 1.54
CA VAL A 26 -0.59 -2.16 0.80
C VAL A 26 0.21 -1.71 -0.43
N THR A 27 1.40 -2.28 -0.62
CA THR A 27 2.28 -1.99 -1.75
C THR A 27 2.61 -3.28 -2.52
N PRO A 28 2.34 -3.33 -3.85
CA PRO A 28 1.66 -2.30 -4.63
C PRO A 28 0.15 -2.19 -4.26
N PRO A 29 -0.53 -1.07 -4.58
CA PRO A 29 -1.95 -0.87 -4.26
C PRO A 29 -2.91 -1.88 -4.91
N ALA A 30 -2.49 -2.49 -6.03
CA ALA A 30 -3.23 -3.54 -6.73
C ALA A 30 -2.24 -4.65 -7.13
N PRO A 31 -1.91 -5.57 -6.21
CA PRO A 31 -0.94 -6.61 -6.48
C PRO A 31 -1.45 -7.58 -7.53
N LEU A 32 -0.55 -7.98 -8.43
CA LEU A 32 -0.79 -9.07 -9.36
C LEU A 32 -0.40 -10.42 -8.71
N PRO A 33 -0.98 -11.54 -9.17
CA PRO A 33 -0.60 -12.86 -8.67
C PRO A 33 0.91 -13.10 -8.80
N GLY A 34 1.52 -13.62 -7.73
CA GLY A 34 2.96 -13.89 -7.70
C GLY A 34 3.84 -12.65 -7.43
N GLN A 35 3.27 -11.44 -7.37
CA GLN A 35 4.01 -10.23 -7.01
C GLN A 35 4.24 -10.18 -5.49
N PRO A 36 5.43 -9.78 -5.02
CA PRO A 36 5.65 -9.56 -3.59
C PRO A 36 4.78 -8.41 -3.08
N VAL A 37 4.13 -8.63 -1.95
CA VAL A 37 3.29 -7.66 -1.26
C VAL A 37 3.98 -7.20 0.03
N ARG A 38 3.92 -5.90 0.28
CA ARG A 38 4.35 -5.27 1.52
C ARG A 38 3.16 -4.56 2.16
N ILE A 39 2.96 -4.78 3.45
CA ILE A 39 1.91 -4.15 4.25
C ILE A 39 2.59 -3.21 5.24
N ALA A 40 2.14 -1.96 5.31
CA ALA A 40 2.64 -0.99 6.26
C ALA A 40 1.50 -0.43 7.12
N LEU A 41 1.74 -0.30 8.42
CA LEU A 41 0.88 0.41 9.35
C LEU A 41 1.53 1.76 9.66
N VAL A 42 0.84 2.83 9.31
CA VAL A 42 1.31 4.21 9.46
C VAL A 42 0.43 4.91 10.47
N GLU A 43 1.05 5.47 11.51
CA GLU A 43 0.34 6.19 12.56
C GLU A 43 0.91 7.59 12.74
N GLN A 44 0.03 8.58 12.83
CA GLN A 44 0.39 9.96 13.12
C GLN A 44 -0.05 10.33 14.53
N TYR A 45 0.90 10.78 15.35
CA TYR A 45 0.65 11.20 16.71
C TYR A 45 0.70 12.72 16.85
N THR A 46 0.04 13.24 17.88
CA THR A 46 0.08 14.66 18.29
C THR A 46 1.03 14.92 19.46
N SER A 47 1.54 13.84 20.07
CA SER A 47 2.50 13.83 21.17
C SER A 47 3.64 12.86 20.89
N ALA A 48 4.71 12.94 21.69
CA ALA A 48 5.82 12.01 21.56
C ALA A 48 5.33 10.56 21.71
N ALA A 49 5.73 9.71 20.77
CA ALA A 49 5.36 8.31 20.74
C ALA A 49 6.48 7.49 20.09
N ALA A 50 6.60 6.23 20.50
CA ALA A 50 7.58 5.29 19.97
C ALA A 50 7.01 3.87 19.88
N VAL A 51 7.33 3.17 18.79
CA VAL A 51 6.98 1.76 18.64
C VAL A 51 7.92 0.92 19.51
N THR A 52 7.36 0.15 20.44
CA THR A 52 8.13 -0.76 21.29
C THR A 52 8.16 -2.19 20.73
N SER A 53 7.09 -2.59 20.04
CA SER A 53 7.07 -3.84 19.27
C SER A 53 6.05 -3.76 18.14
N ALA A 54 6.31 -4.52 17.07
CA ALA A 54 5.39 -4.67 15.96
C ALA A 54 5.57 -6.07 15.36
N SER A 55 4.47 -6.77 15.09
CA SER A 55 4.48 -8.09 14.48
C SER A 55 3.31 -8.25 13.52
N ILE A 56 3.45 -9.17 12.57
CA ILE A 56 2.37 -9.56 11.67
C ILE A 56 2.23 -11.09 11.70
N THR A 57 0.99 -11.56 11.75
CA THR A 57 0.65 -12.98 11.65
C THR A 57 -0.30 -13.17 10.49
N ARG A 58 -0.13 -14.25 9.72
CA ARG A 58 -1.04 -14.62 8.64
C ARG A 58 -1.96 -15.75 9.08
N ASP A 59 -3.26 -15.59 8.86
CA ASP A 59 -4.27 -16.62 9.07
C ASP A 59 -5.14 -16.75 7.80
N GLY A 60 -4.83 -17.74 6.96
CA GLY A 60 -5.44 -17.90 5.64
C GLY A 60 -5.23 -16.67 4.74
N ASN A 61 -6.32 -15.96 4.46
CA ASN A 61 -6.33 -14.69 3.71
C ASN A 61 -6.38 -13.46 4.63
N GLY A 62 -6.34 -13.64 5.95
CA GLY A 62 -6.24 -12.57 6.94
C GLY A 62 -4.79 -12.30 7.33
N PHE A 63 -4.49 -11.04 7.61
CA PHE A 63 -3.27 -10.59 8.26
C PHE A 63 -3.63 -9.83 9.54
N VAL A 64 -3.04 -10.23 10.66
CA VAL A 64 -3.21 -9.55 11.94
C VAL A 64 -1.89 -8.88 12.31
N ILE A 65 -1.91 -7.57 12.44
CA ILE A 65 -0.79 -6.75 12.91
C ILE A 65 -1.03 -6.46 14.39
N GLU A 66 -0.05 -6.80 15.24
CA GLU A 66 -0.03 -6.41 16.65
C GLU A 66 1.08 -5.39 16.85
N GLN A 67 0.72 -4.18 17.27
CA GLN A 67 1.67 -3.09 17.49
C GLN A 67 1.52 -2.52 18.90
N ALA A 68 2.63 -2.49 19.64
CA ALA A 68 2.71 -1.80 20.93
C ALA A 68 3.42 -0.46 20.78
N VAL A 69 2.83 0.58 21.35
CA VAL A 69 3.33 1.95 21.28
C VAL A 69 3.39 2.55 22.68
N GLU A 70 4.52 3.14 23.02
CA GLU A 70 4.65 4.01 24.19
C GLU A 70 4.31 5.45 23.81
N VAL A 71 3.50 6.12 24.63
CA VAL A 71 3.04 7.49 24.38
C VAL A 71 3.36 8.39 25.57
N THR A 72 3.93 9.56 25.29
CA THR A 72 4.27 10.58 26.29
C THR A 72 3.48 11.88 26.03
N CYS A 73 2.34 12.03 26.71
CA CYS A 73 1.42 13.16 26.54
C CYS A 73 2.04 14.56 26.78
N ALA A 74 3.05 14.67 27.65
CA ALA A 74 3.60 15.95 28.08
C ALA A 74 4.60 16.57 27.07
N LEU A 75 5.00 15.83 26.04
CA LEU A 75 5.97 16.28 25.04
C LEU A 75 5.26 16.58 23.72
N PRO A 76 5.18 17.86 23.29
CA PRO A 76 4.62 18.22 22.00
C PRO A 76 5.59 17.78 20.89
N ALA A 77 5.35 16.60 20.35
CA ALA A 77 6.03 16.07 19.18
C ALA A 77 4.97 15.40 18.30
N ALA A 78 5.08 15.51 16.98
CA ALA A 78 4.11 14.89 16.06
C ALA A 78 4.81 13.84 15.19
N PRO A 79 5.32 12.74 15.78
CA PRO A 79 5.99 11.72 15.01
C PRO A 79 5.00 10.98 14.11
N VAL A 80 5.51 10.55 12.95
CA VAL A 80 4.88 9.53 12.12
C VAL A 80 5.62 8.22 12.39
N LEU A 81 4.91 7.26 12.96
CA LEU A 81 5.42 5.92 13.21
C LEU A 81 5.02 5.02 12.04
N THR A 82 5.94 4.17 11.58
CA THR A 82 5.67 3.25 10.48
C THR A 82 6.25 1.88 10.79
N SER A 83 5.36 0.90 10.86
CA SER A 83 5.71 -0.53 10.91
C SER A 83 5.49 -1.12 9.53
N SER A 84 6.42 -1.92 9.02
CA SER A 84 6.32 -2.47 7.67
C SER A 84 6.70 -3.94 7.62
N PHE A 85 5.95 -4.69 6.84
CA PHE A 85 6.03 -6.15 6.79
C PHE A 85 6.01 -6.64 5.34
N ASP A 86 7.01 -7.44 4.96
CA ASP A 86 7.04 -8.12 3.69
C ASP A 86 6.32 -9.47 3.83
N VAL A 87 5.15 -9.61 3.19
CA VAL A 87 4.32 -10.83 3.28
C VAL A 87 4.51 -11.78 2.09
N GLY A 88 5.41 -11.41 1.17
CA GLY A 88 5.80 -12.23 0.04
C GLY A 88 4.74 -12.27 -1.07
N SER A 89 4.84 -13.29 -1.93
CA SER A 89 3.90 -13.51 -3.03
C SER A 89 2.61 -14.16 -2.53
N LEU A 90 1.47 -13.64 -2.96
CA LEU A 90 0.16 -14.09 -2.55
C LEU A 90 -0.62 -14.69 -3.73
N ALA A 91 -1.50 -15.64 -3.44
CA ALA A 91 -2.40 -16.24 -4.42
C ALA A 91 -3.55 -15.28 -4.78
N PRO A 92 -4.23 -15.45 -5.92
CA PRO A 92 -5.44 -14.70 -6.21
C PRO A 92 -6.50 -14.87 -5.10
N GLY A 93 -7.14 -13.77 -4.72
CA GLY A 93 -8.14 -13.75 -3.65
C GLY A 93 -8.31 -12.39 -2.99
N ASP A 94 -9.30 -12.30 -2.12
CA ASP A 94 -9.52 -11.14 -1.24
C ASP A 94 -8.83 -11.38 0.10
N TYR A 95 -8.13 -10.34 0.56
CA TYR A 95 -7.34 -10.35 1.78
C TYR A 95 -7.82 -9.27 2.74
N GLU A 96 -7.81 -9.60 4.02
CA GLU A 96 -8.15 -8.70 5.11
C GLU A 96 -6.91 -8.41 5.94
N VAL A 97 -6.75 -7.17 6.40
CA VAL A 97 -5.69 -6.74 7.29
C VAL A 97 -6.33 -6.06 8.49
N VAL A 98 -6.13 -6.63 9.67
CA VAL A 98 -6.55 -6.06 10.95
C VAL A 98 -5.31 -5.66 11.72
N ALA A 99 -5.28 -4.42 12.22
CA ALA A 99 -4.19 -3.91 13.03
C ALA A 99 -4.70 -3.54 14.42
N ASN A 100 -4.17 -4.23 15.43
CA ASN A 100 -4.43 -3.98 16.84
C ASN A 100 -3.27 -3.15 17.41
N ILE A 101 -3.59 -1.95 17.89
CA ILE A 101 -2.63 -0.99 18.41
C ILE A 101 -2.87 -0.84 19.90
N VAL A 102 -1.93 -1.36 20.69
CA VAL A 102 -1.92 -1.23 22.15
C VAL A 102 -1.06 -0.04 22.54
N ARG A 103 -1.67 0.95 23.18
CA ARG A 103 -0.98 2.18 23.61
C ARG A 103 -0.76 2.14 25.11
N THR A 104 0.49 2.31 25.51
CA THR A 104 0.88 2.37 26.92
C THR A 104 1.36 3.79 27.24
N PRO A 105 0.70 4.51 28.16
CA PRO A 105 1.17 5.82 28.55
C PRO A 105 2.42 5.71 29.43
N THR A 106 3.39 6.61 29.23
CA THR A 106 4.59 6.66 30.07
C THR A 106 4.35 7.35 31.42
N THR A 107 3.22 8.05 31.58
CA THR A 107 2.83 8.74 32.82
C THR A 107 1.37 8.44 33.18
N PRO A 108 1.03 8.34 34.48
CA PRO A 108 -0.32 7.94 34.92
C PRO A 108 -1.43 8.93 34.54
N ASP A 109 -1.10 10.21 34.38
CA ASP A 109 -2.07 11.26 33.99
C ASP A 109 -2.33 11.30 32.47
N CYS A 110 -1.64 10.46 31.70
CA CYS A 110 -1.76 10.39 30.25
C CYS A 110 -2.81 9.35 29.87
N ILE A 111 -3.99 9.81 29.47
CA ILE A 111 -5.08 8.95 29.01
C ILE A 111 -4.87 8.67 27.53
N VAL A 112 -4.67 7.40 27.18
CA VAL A 112 -4.56 6.90 25.81
C VAL A 112 -5.51 5.73 25.62
N GLU A 113 -6.09 5.63 24.44
CA GLU A 113 -6.98 4.53 24.07
C GLU A 113 -6.29 3.63 23.04
N ASN A 114 -6.51 2.32 23.15
CA ASN A 114 -6.13 1.38 22.11
C ASN A 114 -6.96 1.65 20.84
N ALA A 115 -6.44 1.24 19.68
CA ALA A 115 -7.18 1.35 18.43
C ALA A 115 -7.08 0.06 17.62
N THR A 116 -8.14 -0.18 16.85
CA THR A 116 -8.16 -1.19 15.80
C THR A 116 -8.32 -0.49 14.45
N GLN A 117 -7.56 -0.92 13.45
CA GLN A 117 -7.67 -0.46 12.07
C GLN A 117 -7.87 -1.66 11.16
N GLU A 118 -8.72 -1.49 10.15
CA GLU A 118 -9.07 -2.56 9.22
C GLU A 118 -8.89 -2.07 7.79
N ALA A 119 -8.39 -2.94 6.92
CA ALA A 119 -8.28 -2.69 5.50
C ALA A 119 -8.46 -3.99 4.71
N THR A 120 -8.93 -3.87 3.47
CA THR A 120 -9.05 -5.00 2.56
C THR A 120 -8.35 -4.69 1.24
N PHE A 121 -7.83 -5.72 0.59
CA PHE A 121 -7.28 -5.63 -0.76
C PHE A 121 -7.50 -6.93 -1.52
N SER A 122 -7.52 -6.84 -2.84
CA SER A 122 -7.78 -7.98 -3.72
C SER A 122 -6.62 -8.21 -4.67
N ILE A 123 -6.31 -9.48 -4.92
CA ILE A 123 -5.36 -9.91 -5.96
C ILE A 123 -6.16 -10.55 -7.07
N ALA A 124 -6.24 -9.85 -8.20
CA ALA A 124 -7.00 -10.30 -9.36
C ALA A 124 -6.45 -11.62 -9.90
N SER A 125 -7.32 -12.57 -10.21
CA SER A 125 -6.91 -13.76 -10.96
C SER A 125 -6.44 -13.31 -12.35
N GLN A 126 -5.22 -13.71 -12.76
CA GLN A 126 -4.85 -13.58 -14.15
C GLN A 126 -5.77 -14.52 -14.93
N ALA A 127 -6.74 -13.94 -15.64
CA ALA A 127 -7.40 -14.67 -16.70
C ALA A 127 -6.29 -15.19 -17.62
N THR A 128 -6.11 -16.51 -17.66
CA THR A 128 -5.24 -17.13 -18.65
C THR A 128 -5.69 -16.59 -20.00
N ALA A 129 -4.86 -15.75 -20.62
CA ALA A 129 -5.09 -15.32 -21.99
C ALA A 129 -5.26 -16.62 -22.78
N SER A 130 -6.49 -16.86 -23.24
CA SER A 130 -6.80 -18.01 -24.08
C SER A 130 -5.82 -17.93 -25.24
N SER A 131 -4.87 -18.88 -25.25
CA SER A 131 -3.97 -19.05 -26.38
C SER A 131 -4.83 -18.99 -27.64
N PRO A 132 -4.53 -18.12 -28.62
CA PRO A 132 -5.33 -18.07 -29.83
C PRO A 132 -5.38 -19.50 -30.35
N ALA A 133 -6.60 -20.04 -30.49
CA ALA A 133 -6.78 -21.34 -31.09
C ALA A 133 -6.12 -21.24 -32.47
N ILE A 134 -4.96 -21.87 -32.62
CA ILE A 134 -4.34 -22.10 -33.92
C ILE A 134 -5.34 -23.01 -34.62
N VAL A 135 -6.24 -22.42 -35.42
CA VAL A 135 -7.07 -23.18 -36.33
C VAL A 135 -6.11 -23.77 -37.35
N PRO A 136 -5.87 -25.10 -37.37
CA PRO A 136 -5.06 -25.68 -38.43
C PRO A 136 -5.81 -25.45 -39.75
N VAL A 137 -5.27 -24.57 -40.60
CA VAL A 137 -5.74 -24.39 -41.97
C VAL A 137 -5.25 -25.58 -42.78
N SER A 138 -5.90 -26.73 -42.60
CA SER A 138 -5.74 -27.91 -43.45
C SER A 138 -6.66 -27.74 -44.66
N GLY A 139 -6.27 -26.87 -45.60
CA GLY A 139 -7.02 -26.66 -46.84
C GLY A 139 -6.14 -26.05 -47.94
N PRO A 140 -6.14 -26.60 -49.17
CA PRO A 140 -5.28 -26.15 -50.27
C PRO A 140 -5.58 -24.74 -50.79
N ALA A 141 -6.60 -24.05 -50.26
CA ALA A 141 -6.92 -22.67 -50.60
C ALA A 141 -6.14 -21.62 -49.78
N GLY A 142 -5.40 -22.01 -48.73
CA GLY A 142 -4.71 -21.08 -47.83
C GLY A 142 -3.44 -20.42 -48.39
N LEU A 143 -2.91 -20.93 -49.51
CA LEU A 143 -1.64 -20.46 -50.08
C LEU A 143 -1.73 -19.14 -50.88
N ALA A 144 -2.93 -18.69 -51.26
CA ALA A 144 -3.08 -17.47 -52.05
C ALA A 144 -3.06 -16.17 -51.22
N ALA A 145 -3.40 -16.23 -49.92
CA ALA A 145 -3.55 -15.04 -49.08
C ALA A 145 -2.22 -14.54 -48.45
N LEU A 146 -1.19 -15.40 -48.38
CA LEU A 146 0.10 -15.04 -47.78
C LEU A 146 1.00 -14.21 -48.71
N ALA A 147 0.77 -14.28 -50.03
CA ALA A 147 1.55 -13.55 -51.03
C ALA A 147 1.16 -12.05 -51.12
N THR A 148 -0.10 -11.70 -50.88
CA THR A 148 -0.58 -10.31 -50.98
C THR A 148 -0.15 -9.44 -49.78
N LEU A 149 0.01 -10.02 -48.59
CA LEU A 149 0.47 -9.26 -47.41
C LEU A 149 1.97 -8.92 -47.48
N LEU A 150 2.80 -9.81 -48.06
CA LEU A 150 4.23 -9.54 -48.26
C LEU A 150 4.49 -8.42 -49.29
N ALA A 151 3.62 -8.27 -50.30
CA ALA A 151 3.73 -7.21 -51.29
C ALA A 151 3.43 -5.81 -50.70
N MET A 152 2.52 -5.70 -49.73
CA MET A 152 2.23 -4.41 -49.08
C MET A 152 3.34 -3.95 -48.12
N LEU A 153 4.04 -4.88 -47.44
CA LEU A 153 5.15 -4.52 -46.55
C LEU A 153 6.39 -4.00 -47.30
N ALA A 154 6.60 -4.42 -48.55
CA ALA A 154 7.71 -3.92 -49.37
C ALA A 154 7.50 -2.47 -49.86
N ALA A 155 6.24 -2.05 -50.09
CA ALA A 155 5.94 -0.70 -50.58
C ALA A 155 6.08 0.38 -49.50
N PHE A 156 5.94 0.03 -48.21
CA PHE A 156 6.02 1.02 -47.13
C PHE A 156 7.46 1.43 -46.76
N ARG A 157 8.47 0.60 -47.08
CA ARG A 157 9.87 0.92 -46.79
C ARG A 157 10.51 1.93 -47.75
N ILE A 158 9.90 2.25 -48.89
CA ILE A 158 10.48 3.16 -49.88
C ILE A 158 10.15 4.63 -49.59
N ARG A 159 9.07 4.94 -48.85
CA ARG A 159 8.68 6.35 -48.59
C ARG A 159 9.41 7.03 -47.43
N HIS A 160 10.08 6.30 -46.54
CA HIS A 160 10.77 6.91 -45.38
C HIS A 160 12.26 7.21 -45.60
N ALA A 161 12.87 6.82 -46.72
CA ALA A 161 14.29 7.11 -46.98
C ALA A 161 14.56 8.53 -47.54
N SER A 162 13.55 9.31 -47.93
CA SER A 162 13.74 10.62 -48.56
C SER A 162 13.74 11.83 -47.61
N ALA A 163 13.47 11.65 -46.31
CA ALA A 163 13.43 12.78 -45.36
C ALA A 163 14.77 13.08 -44.66
N ALA A 164 15.75 12.16 -44.67
CA ALA A 164 16.95 12.28 -43.86
C ALA A 164 18.15 13.00 -44.54
N ARG A 165 18.04 13.42 -45.81
CA ARG A 165 19.20 13.98 -46.57
C ARG A 165 19.32 15.50 -46.62
N ARG A 166 18.44 16.25 -45.94
CA ARG A 166 18.44 17.73 -46.02
C ARG A 166 18.98 18.48 -44.79
N ILE A 167 19.45 17.79 -43.76
CA ILE A 167 19.93 18.44 -42.51
C ILE A 167 21.48 18.42 -42.38
N ALA A 168 22.21 17.83 -43.33
CA ALA A 168 23.67 17.79 -43.32
C ALA A 168 24.34 18.87 -44.19
N ARG A 169 23.68 20.02 -44.41
CA ARG A 169 24.28 21.22 -45.02
C ARG A 169 23.69 22.48 -44.39
N LYS A 170 24.13 22.79 -43.17
CA LYS A 170 24.26 24.16 -42.68
C LYS A 170 25.26 24.17 -41.54
#